data_AF-A0A140STK2-F1
#
_entry.id   AF-A0A140STK2-F1
#
_cell.length_a   1.000
_cell.length_b   1.000
_cell.length_c   1.000
_cell.angle_alpha   90.00
_cell.angle_beta   90.00
_cell.angle_gamma   90.00
#
_symmetry.space_group_name_H-M   'P 1'
#
loop_
_entity.id
_entity.type
_entity.pdbx_description
1 polymer ?
#
loop_
_entity_poly.entity_id
_entity_poly.type
_entity_poly.pdbx_seq_one_letter_code
_entity_poly.pdbx_strand_id
1 'polypeptide(L)'
;MSTNKKKKRGFPSAFTVLAIILVLAAALTYIVPSGQFSRLTYDDSTNEFVITDHDNNVTTEPATQEVLDRLQIQLSLNKFTEGVIKKPIAIPGTYQRIEQRPQGFLDIIKAPVTGSMDTVDIMLFVLVLGGIIGIINKIGAFDAGMAALSKRTKGKEFLLVTLVFLLTTLGGTTFGLAEETIAFYPILMPIFLLSGFDVLTCIAAIYMGSSIGTMFSTVNPFATVIASNAAGISFTEGLTFRIITLILASIITLAYMYWYAQKVKKDKTKSYVYVDEEEIHRRFLGEYDSNTEKEFTWRRKLCLLIFALAFPVLIWGVSLGGW
;
A
#
# COMPACT_ATOMS: atom_id res chain seq x y z
N MET A 1 20.44 13.59 -44.30
CA MET A 1 19.93 14.42 -43.18
C MET A 1 20.13 13.66 -41.89
N SER A 2 20.98 14.19 -41.01
CA SER A 2 21.31 13.61 -39.70
C SER A 2 20.10 13.71 -38.77
N THR A 3 19.60 12.56 -38.31
CA THR A 3 18.56 12.47 -37.27
C THR A 3 19.18 12.83 -35.93
N ASN A 4 19.07 14.11 -35.57
CA ASN A 4 19.48 14.61 -34.27
C ASN A 4 18.58 13.99 -33.18
N LYS A 5 19.03 12.86 -32.62
CA LYS A 5 18.35 12.12 -31.57
C LYS A 5 18.40 12.97 -30.30
N LYS A 6 17.42 13.87 -30.12
CA LYS A 6 17.20 14.58 -28.86
C LYS A 6 17.22 13.54 -27.75
N LYS A 7 18.25 13.56 -26.89
CA LYS A 7 18.24 12.81 -25.64
C LYS A 7 17.01 13.29 -24.88
N LYS A 8 15.92 12.53 -24.94
CA LYS A 8 14.76 12.74 -24.07
C LYS A 8 15.32 12.64 -22.66
N ARG A 9 15.29 13.75 -21.92
CA ARG A 9 15.49 13.73 -20.47
C ARG A 9 14.41 12.82 -19.91
N GLY A 10 14.73 11.54 -19.76
CA GLY A 10 13.90 10.58 -19.05
C GLY A 10 13.85 10.99 -17.59
N PHE A 11 12.72 10.72 -16.94
CA PHE A 11 12.66 10.86 -15.50
C PHE A 11 13.78 10.03 -14.85
N PRO A 12 14.51 10.55 -13.84
CA PRO A 12 15.56 9.79 -13.17
C PRO A 12 15.02 8.47 -12.60
N SER A 13 15.86 7.44 -12.49
CA SER A 13 15.43 6.21 -11.83
C SER A 13 15.05 6.48 -10.37
N ALA A 14 14.20 5.61 -9.79
CA ALA A 14 13.84 5.70 -8.37
C ALA A 14 15.07 5.80 -7.45
N PHE A 15 16.12 5.01 -7.72
CA PHE A 15 17.39 5.08 -6.99
C PHE A 15 18.09 6.43 -7.12
N THR A 16 18.03 7.05 -8.31
CA THR A 16 18.61 8.39 -8.51
C THR A 16 17.83 9.44 -7.72
N VAL A 17 16.50 9.36 -7.74
CA VAL A 17 15.64 10.26 -6.96
C VAL A 17 15.93 10.11 -5.46
N LEU A 18 16.03 8.88 -4.95
CA LEU A 18 16.37 8.62 -3.55
C LEU A 18 17.76 9.16 -3.18
N ALA A 19 18.77 9.00 -4.04
CA ALA A 19 20.10 9.56 -3.80
C ALA A 19 20.09 11.09 -3.77
N ILE A 20 19.32 11.74 -4.66
CA ILE A 20 19.14 13.19 -4.65
C ILE A 20 18.47 13.63 -3.34
N ILE A 21 17.39 12.95 -2.92
CA ILE A 21 16.69 13.24 -1.65
C ILE A 21 17.64 13.09 -0.46
N LEU A 22 18.47 12.04 -0.43
CA LEU A 22 19.46 11.83 0.63
C LEU A 22 20.45 13.00 0.73
N VAL A 23 21.02 13.43 -0.41
CA VAL A 23 21.97 14.55 -0.44
C VAL A 23 21.29 15.85 -0.03
N LEU A 24 20.06 16.08 -0.49
CA LEU A 24 19.28 17.26 -0.11
C LEU A 24 18.94 17.26 1.39
N ALA A 25 18.48 16.13 1.92
CA ALA A 25 18.19 15.98 3.35
C ALA A 25 19.44 16.22 4.20
N ALA A 26 20.59 15.67 3.79
CA ALA A 26 21.87 15.91 4.44
C ALA A 26 22.27 17.38 4.39
N ALA A 27 22.16 18.05 3.24
CA ALA A 27 22.45 19.47 3.11
C ALA A 27 21.52 20.33 3.99
N LEU A 28 20.25 19.95 4.11
CA LEU A 28 19.29 20.63 4.99
C LEU A 28 19.68 20.54 6.47
N THR A 29 20.41 19.51 6.91
CA THR A 29 20.91 19.44 8.31
C THR A 29 21.91 20.56 8.67
N TYR A 30 22.52 21.20 7.66
CA TYR A 30 23.40 22.35 7.86
C TYR A 30 22.65 23.68 7.93
N ILE A 31 21.47 23.76 7.31
CA ILE A 31 20.71 25.00 7.14
C ILE A 31 19.57 25.10 8.16
N VAL A 32 18.89 23.97 8.41
CA VAL A 32 17.74 23.89 9.29
C VAL A 32 18.23 23.74 10.73
N PRO A 33 17.90 24.68 11.64
CA PRO A 33 18.32 24.59 13.03
C PRO A 33 17.80 23.31 13.70
N SER A 34 18.67 22.63 14.42
CA SER A 34 18.27 21.48 15.22
C SER A 34 17.36 21.92 16.37
N GLY A 35 16.30 21.15 16.60
CA GLY A 35 15.43 21.36 17.74
C GLY A 35 14.70 20.10 18.13
N GLN A 36 14.30 20.04 19.38
CA GLN A 36 13.71 18.86 20.00
C GLN A 36 12.57 19.28 20.92
N PHE A 37 11.52 18.48 20.93
CA PHE A 37 10.46 18.56 21.94
C PHE A 37 10.83 17.62 23.09
N SER A 38 10.42 17.96 24.31
CA SER A 38 10.33 16.97 25.38
C SER A 38 9.42 15.84 24.95
N ARG A 39 9.73 14.62 25.37
CA ARG A 39 9.02 13.42 24.96
C ARG A 39 8.34 12.78 26.17
N LEU A 40 7.16 12.23 25.96
CA LEU A 40 6.42 11.45 26.94
C LEU A 40 6.36 10.00 26.47
N THR A 41 6.71 9.07 27.35
CA THR A 41 6.61 7.62 27.15
C THR A 41 5.82 7.03 28.31
N TYR A 42 4.96 6.06 28.03
CA TYR A 42 4.24 5.34 29.06
C TYR A 42 5.02 4.09 29.46
N ASP A 43 5.27 3.93 30.76
CA ASP A 43 5.86 2.73 31.35
C ASP A 43 4.76 1.87 31.97
N ASP A 44 4.48 0.75 31.33
CA ASP A 44 3.43 -0.20 31.74
C ASP A 44 3.77 -0.94 33.03
N SER A 45 5.06 -1.02 33.39
CA SER A 45 5.51 -1.75 34.58
C SER A 45 5.26 -0.95 35.87
N THR A 46 5.38 0.37 35.80
CA THR A 46 5.18 1.28 36.94
C THR A 46 3.86 2.05 36.85
N ASN A 47 3.17 2.00 35.70
CA ASN A 47 1.98 2.78 35.40
C ASN A 47 2.25 4.30 35.54
N GLU A 48 3.38 4.74 34.98
CA GLU A 48 3.84 6.13 35.02
C GLU A 48 4.12 6.66 33.60
N PHE A 49 3.96 7.98 33.44
CA PHE A 49 4.50 8.71 32.31
C PHE A 49 5.95 9.12 32.60
N VAL A 50 6.85 8.64 31.75
CA VAL A 50 8.27 8.98 31.72
C VAL A 50 8.44 10.15 30.76
N ILE A 51 8.72 11.33 31.32
CA ILE A 51 8.98 12.55 30.57
C ILE A 51 10.50 12.71 30.43
N THR A 52 10.98 12.73 29.20
CA THR A 52 12.39 13.01 28.87
C THR A 52 12.49 14.41 28.27
N ASP A 53 13.25 15.29 28.90
CA ASP A 53 13.47 16.65 28.41
C ASP A 53 14.51 16.72 27.26
N HIS A 54 14.89 17.93 26.87
CA HIS A 54 15.87 18.20 25.81
C HIS A 54 17.32 17.86 26.21
N ASP A 55 17.62 17.84 27.51
CA ASP A 55 18.93 17.49 28.07
C ASP A 55 19.03 15.99 28.41
N ASN A 56 17.99 15.20 28.10
CA ASN A 56 17.81 13.80 28.49
C ASN A 56 17.65 13.58 30.00
N ASN A 57 17.25 14.60 30.76
CA ASN A 57 16.79 14.38 32.12
C ASN A 57 15.43 13.71 32.07
N VAL A 58 15.25 12.75 32.98
CA VAL A 58 14.04 11.94 33.07
C VAL A 58 13.30 12.30 34.34
N THR A 59 12.03 12.64 34.21
CA THR A 59 11.09 12.83 35.31
C THR A 59 9.91 11.91 35.12
N THR A 60 9.40 11.30 36.18
CA THR A 60 8.20 10.46 36.12
C THR A 60 7.01 11.16 36.74
N GLU A 61 5.84 10.92 36.16
CA GLU A 61 4.56 11.37 36.68
C GLU A 61 3.52 10.25 36.63
N PRO A 62 2.53 10.24 37.54
CA PRO A 62 1.46 9.26 37.48
C PRO A 62 0.76 9.25 36.12
N ALA A 63 0.46 8.06 35.58
CA ALA A 63 -0.25 7.94 34.31
C ALA A 63 -1.73 8.28 34.47
N THR A 64 -2.07 9.57 34.47
CA THR A 64 -3.46 10.06 34.60
C THR A 64 -3.86 11.02 33.48
N GLN A 65 -5.18 11.15 33.25
CA GLN A 65 -5.68 12.06 32.22
C GLN A 65 -5.37 13.53 32.57
N GLU A 66 -5.37 13.88 33.86
CA GLU A 66 -5.03 15.24 34.30
C GLU A 66 -3.60 15.63 33.92
N VAL A 67 -2.66 14.69 33.95
CA VAL A 67 -1.27 14.94 33.51
C VAL A 67 -1.23 15.18 32.00
N LEU A 68 -1.93 14.36 31.21
CA LEU A 68 -2.00 14.55 29.76
C LEU A 68 -2.62 15.89 29.38
N ASP A 69 -3.73 16.26 30.04
CA ASP A 69 -4.43 17.52 29.80
C ASP A 69 -3.55 18.72 30.18
N ARG A 70 -2.82 18.64 31.31
CA ARG A 70 -1.87 19.68 31.73
C ARG A 70 -0.70 19.83 30.75
N LEU A 71 -0.24 18.72 30.17
CA LEU A 71 0.78 18.72 29.13
C LEU A 71 0.22 19.08 27.74
N GLN A 72 -1.06 19.45 27.64
CA GLN A 72 -1.76 19.79 26.41
C GLN A 72 -1.79 18.65 25.37
N ILE A 73 -1.64 17.40 25.83
CA ILE A 73 -1.68 16.22 24.98
C ILE A 73 -3.13 15.82 24.79
N GLN A 74 -3.66 16.02 23.57
CA GLN A 74 -5.05 15.72 23.21
C GLN A 74 -5.26 14.21 22.93
N LEU A 75 -4.77 13.36 23.84
CA LEU A 75 -4.91 11.91 23.76
C LEU A 75 -5.53 11.40 25.05
N SER A 76 -6.33 10.34 24.94
CA SER A 76 -6.93 9.68 26.08
C SER A 76 -5.94 8.71 26.72
N LEU A 77 -5.92 8.65 28.05
CA LEU A 77 -5.05 7.76 28.85
C LEU A 77 -5.10 6.30 28.36
N ASN A 78 -6.29 5.83 27.98
CA ASN A 78 -6.49 4.46 27.54
C ASN A 78 -5.66 4.09 26.28
N LYS A 79 -5.32 5.06 25.41
CA LYS A 79 -4.44 4.81 24.26
C LYS A 79 -3.02 4.40 24.70
N PHE A 80 -2.58 4.80 25.88
CA PHE A 80 -1.29 4.41 26.44
C PHE A 80 -1.40 3.06 27.14
N THR A 81 -2.37 2.92 28.05
CA THR A 81 -2.56 1.69 28.85
C THR A 81 -2.98 0.48 28.03
N GLU A 82 -3.67 0.66 26.91
CA GLU A 82 -4.01 -0.42 25.96
C GLU A 82 -2.87 -0.74 24.98
N GLY A 83 -1.71 -0.08 25.13
CA GLY A 83 -0.54 -0.30 24.28
C GLY A 83 -0.72 0.17 22.83
N VAL A 84 -1.68 1.07 22.56
CA VAL A 84 -1.88 1.66 21.23
C VAL A 84 -0.76 2.64 20.91
N ILE A 85 -0.31 3.42 21.91
CA ILE A 85 0.85 4.32 21.81
C ILE A 85 2.00 3.71 22.60
N LYS A 86 2.95 3.11 21.89
CA LYS A 86 4.17 2.52 22.48
C LYS A 86 5.42 3.38 22.29
N LYS A 87 5.40 4.27 21.29
CA LYS A 87 6.54 5.12 20.97
C LYS A 87 6.47 6.44 21.74
N PRO A 88 7.62 7.07 22.05
CA PRO A 88 7.64 8.39 22.65
C PRO A 88 6.87 9.42 21.81
N ILE A 89 6.03 10.22 22.44
CA ILE A 89 5.29 11.30 21.78
C ILE A 89 5.84 12.66 22.20
N ALA A 90 5.78 13.65 21.31
CA ALA A 90 6.22 15.01 21.61
C ALA A 90 5.22 15.74 22.52
N ILE A 91 5.72 16.44 23.53
CA ILE A 91 4.92 17.29 24.42
C ILE A 91 4.74 18.67 23.76
N PRO A 92 3.50 19.12 23.48
CA PRO A 92 3.25 20.45 22.90
C PRO A 92 3.87 21.59 23.71
N GLY A 93 4.31 22.65 23.03
CA GLY A 93 4.88 23.84 23.68
C GLY A 93 6.30 23.69 24.25
N THR A 94 6.89 22.49 24.23
CA THR A 94 8.22 22.22 24.80
C THR A 94 9.37 22.28 23.79
N TYR A 95 9.12 22.77 22.56
CA TYR A 95 10.16 22.86 21.54
C TYR A 95 11.31 23.77 21.98
N GLN A 96 12.53 23.24 21.94
CA GLN A 96 13.73 24.01 22.16
C GLN A 96 14.75 23.76 21.07
N ARG A 97 15.52 24.80 20.76
CA ARG A 97 16.69 24.67 19.89
C ARG A 97 17.82 24.02 20.66
N ILE A 98 18.48 23.07 20.02
CA ILE A 98 19.61 22.35 20.59
C ILE A 98 20.87 22.66 19.78
N GLU A 99 22.02 22.28 20.33
CA GLU A 99 23.29 22.38 19.60
C GLU A 99 23.20 21.63 18.26
N GLN A 100 23.59 22.30 17.18
CA GLN A 100 23.44 21.76 15.83
C GLN A 100 24.42 20.61 15.60
N ARG A 101 23.88 19.46 15.18
CA ARG A 101 24.67 18.27 14.82
C ARG A 101 24.39 17.93 13.35
N PRO A 102 25.02 18.63 12.40
CA PRO A 102 24.81 18.36 10.98
C PRO A 102 25.34 16.98 10.62
N GLN A 103 24.75 16.37 9.59
CA GLN A 103 25.11 15.01 9.18
C GLN A 103 26.54 14.96 8.65
N GLY A 104 27.37 14.07 9.21
CA GLY A 104 28.74 13.88 8.77
C GLY A 104 28.84 13.23 7.38
N PHE A 105 29.94 13.49 6.65
CA PHE A 105 30.16 12.90 5.32
C PHE A 105 30.09 11.36 5.33
N LEU A 106 30.70 10.72 6.34
CA LEU A 106 30.65 9.26 6.51
C LEU A 106 29.24 8.77 6.82
N ASP A 107 28.44 9.55 7.56
CA ASP A 107 27.07 9.18 7.93
C ASP A 107 26.13 9.28 6.72
N ILE A 108 26.40 10.17 5.77
CA ILE A 108 25.70 10.20 4.48
C ILE A 108 25.95 8.91 3.69
N ILE A 109 27.20 8.43 3.66
CA ILE A 109 27.54 7.18 2.95
C ILE A 109 26.94 5.96 3.66
N LYS A 110 26.88 5.96 4.99
CA LYS A 110 26.30 4.87 5.79
C LYS A 110 24.78 4.87 5.77
N ALA A 111 24.13 6.03 5.59
CA ALA A 111 22.67 6.17 5.70
C ALA A 111 21.86 5.19 4.83
N PRO A 112 22.20 4.91 3.55
CA PRO A 112 21.51 3.88 2.77
C PRO A 112 21.61 2.48 3.36
N VAL A 113 22.76 2.13 3.96
CA VAL A 113 22.96 0.83 4.61
C VAL A 113 22.12 0.74 5.87
N THR A 114 22.17 1.76 6.73
CA THR A 114 21.35 1.82 7.95
C THR A 114 19.86 1.80 7.63
N GLY A 115 19.39 2.62 6.68
CA GLY A 115 17.98 2.61 6.28
C GLY A 115 17.54 1.28 5.69
N SER A 116 18.43 0.55 5.00
CA SER A 116 18.16 -0.81 4.55
C SER A 116 18.02 -1.78 5.72
N MET A 117 18.91 -1.69 6.71
CA MET A 117 18.86 -2.49 7.94
C MET A 117 17.56 -2.24 8.73
N ASP A 118 17.15 -0.98 8.86
CA ASP A 118 15.91 -0.56 9.55
C ASP A 118 14.64 -1.05 8.84
N THR A 119 14.74 -1.45 7.57
CA THR A 119 13.62 -1.88 6.72
C THR A 119 13.68 -3.37 6.36
N VAL A 120 14.60 -4.14 6.95
CA VAL A 120 14.80 -5.58 6.63
C VAL A 120 13.51 -6.38 6.78
N ASP A 121 12.72 -6.12 7.82
CA ASP A 121 11.48 -6.85 8.08
C ASP A 121 10.48 -6.71 6.93
N ILE A 122 10.37 -5.50 6.35
CA ILE A 122 9.53 -5.25 5.17
C ILE A 122 10.08 -5.96 3.95
N MET A 123 11.40 -5.94 3.73
CA MET A 123 12.03 -6.63 2.60
C MET A 123 11.79 -8.15 2.65
N LEU A 124 11.96 -8.75 3.84
CA LEU A 124 11.69 -10.17 4.06
C LEU A 124 10.21 -10.51 3.84
N PHE A 125 9.31 -9.68 4.35
CA PHE A 125 7.87 -9.84 4.12
C PHE A 125 7.53 -9.86 2.63
N VAL A 126 7.97 -8.84 1.87
CA VAL A 126 7.68 -8.73 0.43
C VAL A 126 8.30 -9.90 -0.35
N LEU A 127 9.50 -10.33 0.01
CA LEU A 127 10.16 -11.49 -0.60
C LEU A 127 9.35 -12.78 -0.38
N VAL A 128 8.90 -13.03 0.85
CA VAL A 128 8.10 -14.22 1.20
C VAL A 128 6.73 -14.16 0.50
N LEU A 129 6.05 -13.01 0.52
CA LEU A 129 4.78 -12.81 -0.15
C LEU A 129 4.90 -13.05 -1.66
N GLY A 130 5.92 -12.46 -2.30
CA GLY A 130 6.24 -12.68 -3.71
C GLY A 130 6.55 -14.14 -4.03
N GLY A 131 7.27 -14.83 -3.13
CA GLY A 131 7.54 -16.28 -3.23
C GLY A 131 6.26 -17.13 -3.19
N ILE A 132 5.36 -16.85 -2.25
CA ILE A 132 4.05 -17.52 -2.12
C ILE A 132 3.22 -17.29 -3.40
N ILE A 133 3.14 -16.05 -3.87
CA ILE A 133 2.43 -15.71 -5.11
C ILE A 133 3.04 -16.45 -6.30
N GLY A 134 4.38 -16.52 -6.38
CA GLY A 134 5.10 -17.28 -7.40
C GLY A 134 4.74 -18.77 -7.39
N ILE A 135 4.63 -19.38 -6.21
CA ILE A 135 4.20 -20.78 -6.04
C ILE A 135 2.76 -20.96 -6.52
N ILE A 136 1.83 -20.10 -6.09
CA ILE A 136 0.41 -20.15 -6.48
C ILE A 136 0.26 -20.00 -7.99
N ASN A 137 1.03 -19.10 -8.60
CA ASN A 137 1.07 -18.89 -10.04
C ASN A 137 1.61 -20.13 -10.78
N LYS A 138 2.71 -20.73 -10.29
CA LYS A 138 3.27 -21.97 -10.86
C LYS A 138 2.29 -23.15 -10.80
N ILE A 139 1.53 -23.27 -9.71
CA ILE A 139 0.44 -24.27 -9.55
C ILE A 139 -0.71 -24.00 -10.56
N GLY A 140 -0.81 -22.77 -11.07
CA GLY A 140 -1.88 -22.30 -11.93
C GLY A 140 -3.20 -22.13 -11.20
N ALA A 141 -3.15 -21.86 -9.89
CA ALA A 141 -4.35 -21.67 -9.10
C ALA A 141 -5.04 -20.34 -9.47
N PHE A 142 -4.27 -19.27 -9.72
CA PHE A 142 -4.80 -18.02 -10.26
C PHE A 142 -5.42 -18.20 -11.64
N ASP A 143 -4.69 -18.81 -12.59
CA ASP A 143 -5.20 -19.11 -13.95
C ASP A 143 -6.57 -19.81 -13.88
N ALA A 144 -6.65 -20.89 -13.10
CA ALA A 144 -7.86 -21.70 -12.96
C ALA A 144 -9.00 -20.94 -12.27
N GLY A 145 -8.69 -20.15 -11.24
CA GLY A 145 -9.67 -19.33 -10.52
C GLY A 145 -10.26 -18.24 -11.42
N MET A 146 -9.42 -17.56 -12.20
CA MET A 146 -9.87 -16.49 -13.11
C MET A 146 -10.62 -17.05 -14.33
N ALA A 147 -10.18 -18.18 -14.89
CA ALA A 147 -10.94 -18.87 -15.93
C ALA A 147 -12.32 -19.33 -15.44
N ALA A 148 -12.39 -19.88 -14.22
CA ALA A 148 -13.66 -20.24 -13.60
C ALA A 148 -14.56 -19.01 -13.35
N LEU A 149 -13.97 -17.88 -12.95
CA LEU A 149 -14.68 -16.62 -12.79
C LEU A 149 -15.28 -16.16 -14.11
N SER A 150 -14.47 -16.12 -15.18
CA SER A 150 -14.89 -15.77 -16.54
C SER A 150 -16.07 -16.62 -17.02
N LYS A 151 -15.97 -17.95 -16.90
CA LYS A 151 -17.04 -18.87 -17.28
C LYS A 151 -18.33 -18.61 -16.51
N ARG A 152 -18.24 -18.28 -15.22
CA ARG A 152 -19.41 -17.94 -14.39
C ARG A 152 -20.00 -16.56 -14.68
N THR A 153 -19.20 -15.62 -15.18
CA THR A 153 -19.64 -14.26 -15.54
C THR A 153 -20.10 -14.13 -16.99
N LYS A 154 -20.10 -15.22 -17.78
CA LYS A 154 -20.55 -15.20 -19.18
C LYS A 154 -21.98 -14.66 -19.29
N GLY A 155 -22.21 -13.67 -20.17
CA GLY A 155 -23.51 -12.99 -20.31
C GLY A 155 -23.77 -11.88 -19.28
N LYS A 156 -22.86 -11.69 -18.32
CA LYS A 156 -22.84 -10.59 -17.36
C LYS A 156 -21.44 -10.02 -17.30
N GLU A 157 -20.88 -9.60 -18.44
CA GLU A 157 -19.44 -9.35 -18.56
C GLU A 157 -18.95 -8.28 -17.57
N PHE A 158 -19.78 -7.26 -17.26
CA PHE A 158 -19.40 -6.24 -16.29
C PHE A 158 -19.25 -6.77 -14.85
N LEU A 159 -19.86 -7.92 -14.52
CA LEU A 159 -19.67 -8.57 -13.23
C LEU A 159 -18.20 -9.01 -13.05
N LEU A 160 -17.51 -9.40 -14.13
CA LEU A 160 -16.08 -9.70 -14.08
C LEU A 160 -15.27 -8.47 -13.66
N VAL A 161 -15.55 -7.32 -14.29
CA VAL A 161 -14.90 -6.02 -13.97
C VAL A 161 -15.11 -5.69 -12.50
N THR A 162 -16.34 -5.79 -12.01
CA THR A 162 -16.68 -5.51 -10.61
C THR A 162 -15.96 -6.44 -9.65
N LEU A 163 -15.93 -7.75 -9.90
CA LEU A 163 -15.29 -8.71 -8.98
C LEU A 163 -13.78 -8.52 -8.92
N VAL A 164 -13.13 -8.28 -10.05
CA VAL A 164 -11.69 -7.96 -10.11
C VAL A 164 -11.38 -6.66 -9.38
N PHE A 165 -12.20 -5.63 -9.59
CA PHE A 165 -12.06 -4.35 -8.91
C PHE A 165 -12.22 -4.49 -7.40
N LEU A 166 -13.25 -5.19 -6.92
CA LEU A 166 -13.45 -5.39 -5.48
C LEU A 166 -12.33 -6.21 -4.85
N LEU A 167 -11.84 -7.26 -5.52
CA LEU A 167 -10.73 -8.08 -5.03
C LEU A 167 -9.46 -7.24 -4.90
N THR A 168 -9.12 -6.46 -5.92
CA THR A 168 -7.92 -5.61 -5.89
C THR A 168 -8.05 -4.44 -4.92
N THR A 169 -9.26 -3.87 -4.78
CA THR A 169 -9.57 -2.86 -3.75
C THR A 169 -9.41 -3.41 -2.35
N LEU A 170 -9.91 -4.62 -2.10
CA LEU A 170 -9.76 -5.30 -0.82
C LEU A 170 -8.27 -5.53 -0.51
N GLY A 171 -7.48 -5.99 -1.46
CA GLY A 171 -6.03 -6.14 -1.28
C GLY A 171 -5.33 -4.79 -1.06
N GLY A 172 -5.71 -3.76 -1.82
CA GLY A 172 -5.15 -2.42 -1.71
C GLY A 172 -5.38 -1.79 -0.32
N THR A 173 -6.60 -1.93 0.22
CA THR A 173 -6.96 -1.32 1.52
C THR A 173 -6.42 -2.07 2.73
N THR A 174 -6.20 -3.38 2.58
CA THR A 174 -5.76 -4.24 3.68
C THR A 174 -4.25 -4.40 3.77
N PHE A 175 -3.55 -4.59 2.64
CA PHE A 175 -2.09 -4.81 2.64
C PHE A 175 -1.35 -4.05 1.54
N GLY A 176 -2.00 -3.11 0.86
CA GLY A 176 -1.33 -2.32 -0.17
C GLY A 176 -0.99 -3.10 -1.43
N LEU A 177 -1.88 -3.99 -1.89
CA LEU A 177 -1.74 -4.76 -3.13
C LEU A 177 -1.58 -3.83 -4.36
N ALA A 178 -0.37 -3.36 -4.67
CA ALA A 178 -0.08 -2.55 -5.85
C ALA A 178 0.92 -3.26 -6.76
N GLU A 179 2.09 -3.63 -6.22
CA GLU A 179 3.18 -4.26 -6.94
C GLU A 179 2.81 -5.66 -7.43
N GLU A 180 2.08 -6.42 -6.62
CA GLU A 180 1.67 -7.79 -6.94
C GLU A 180 0.62 -7.82 -8.06
N THR A 181 -0.09 -6.70 -8.28
CA THR A 181 -1.11 -6.65 -9.31
C THR A 181 -0.57 -6.83 -10.73
N ILE A 182 0.72 -6.55 -10.92
CA ILE A 182 1.41 -6.70 -12.20
C ILE A 182 1.32 -8.14 -12.70
N ALA A 183 1.37 -9.12 -11.79
CA ALA A 183 1.27 -10.53 -12.12
C ALA A 183 -0.13 -10.92 -12.64
N PHE A 184 -1.17 -10.15 -12.33
CA PHE A 184 -2.52 -10.44 -12.79
C PHE A 184 -2.80 -9.96 -14.22
N TYR A 185 -2.05 -8.98 -14.75
CA TYR A 185 -2.31 -8.46 -16.11
C TYR A 185 -2.22 -9.54 -17.19
N PRO A 186 -1.14 -10.35 -17.30
CA PRO A 186 -1.05 -11.36 -18.35
C PRO A 186 -2.17 -12.41 -18.29
N ILE A 187 -2.70 -12.68 -17.09
CA ILE A 187 -3.75 -13.67 -16.85
C ILE A 187 -5.12 -13.10 -17.19
N LEU A 188 -5.39 -11.86 -16.77
CA LEU A 188 -6.71 -11.23 -16.92
C LEU A 188 -6.92 -10.58 -18.28
N MET A 189 -5.85 -10.11 -18.93
CA MET A 189 -5.96 -9.40 -20.19
C MET A 189 -6.70 -10.21 -21.26
N PRO A 190 -6.33 -11.48 -21.55
CA PRO A 190 -7.03 -12.26 -22.56
C PRO A 190 -8.51 -12.45 -22.22
N ILE A 191 -8.83 -12.65 -20.94
CA ILE A 191 -10.20 -12.85 -20.45
C ILE A 191 -11.07 -11.60 -20.70
N PHE A 192 -10.54 -10.42 -20.40
CA PHE A 192 -11.24 -9.15 -20.64
C PHE A 192 -11.44 -8.88 -22.13
N LEU A 193 -10.41 -9.09 -22.94
CA LEU A 193 -10.49 -8.93 -24.40
C LEU A 193 -11.52 -9.88 -25.01
N LEU A 194 -11.53 -11.16 -24.61
CA LEU A 194 -12.52 -12.15 -25.05
C LEU A 194 -13.94 -11.83 -24.56
N SER A 195 -14.08 -11.11 -23.45
CA SER A 195 -15.37 -10.61 -22.95
C SER A 195 -15.85 -9.36 -23.69
N GLY A 196 -15.10 -8.89 -24.69
CA GLY A 196 -15.43 -7.73 -25.52
C GLY A 196 -15.10 -6.39 -24.86
N PHE A 197 -14.26 -6.39 -23.81
CA PHE A 197 -13.70 -5.17 -23.24
C PHE A 197 -12.37 -4.83 -23.89
N ASP A 198 -11.94 -3.58 -23.76
CA ASP A 198 -10.60 -3.16 -24.15
C ASP A 198 -9.58 -3.36 -23.02
N VAL A 199 -8.30 -3.22 -23.38
CA VAL A 199 -7.17 -3.31 -22.44
C VAL A 199 -7.32 -2.32 -21.27
N LEU A 200 -7.88 -1.13 -21.50
CA LEU A 200 -8.01 -0.10 -20.48
C LEU A 200 -9.04 -0.49 -19.42
N THR A 201 -10.11 -1.20 -19.79
CA THR A 201 -11.06 -1.74 -18.81
C THR A 201 -10.39 -2.76 -17.89
N CYS A 202 -9.53 -3.64 -18.43
CA CYS A 202 -8.74 -4.58 -17.62
C CYS A 202 -7.76 -3.85 -16.70
N ILE A 203 -7.02 -2.88 -17.26
CA ILE A 203 -6.05 -2.10 -16.50
C ILE A 203 -6.75 -1.31 -15.39
N ALA A 204 -7.87 -0.65 -15.70
CA ALA A 204 -8.64 0.12 -14.74
C ALA A 204 -9.17 -0.77 -13.60
N ALA A 205 -9.75 -1.92 -13.92
CA ALA A 205 -10.28 -2.83 -12.90
C ALA A 205 -9.23 -3.23 -11.86
N ILE A 206 -7.98 -3.43 -12.29
CA ILE A 206 -6.89 -3.87 -11.43
C ILE A 206 -6.20 -2.67 -10.75
N TYR A 207 -5.72 -1.71 -11.55
CA TYR A 207 -4.94 -0.58 -11.07
C TYR A 207 -5.76 0.39 -10.23
N MET A 208 -6.98 0.75 -10.69
CA MET A 208 -7.82 1.66 -9.92
C MET A 208 -8.33 1.00 -8.65
N GLY A 209 -8.63 -0.31 -8.68
CA GLY A 209 -9.02 -1.03 -7.47
C GLY A 209 -7.93 -0.98 -6.42
N SER A 210 -6.72 -1.40 -6.78
CA SER A 210 -5.53 -1.27 -5.94
C SER A 210 -5.32 0.16 -5.42
N SER A 211 -5.31 1.15 -6.32
CA SER A 211 -5.03 2.55 -5.97
C SER A 211 -6.07 3.15 -5.03
N ILE A 212 -7.37 2.93 -5.28
CA ILE A 212 -8.45 3.39 -4.41
C ILE A 212 -8.39 2.69 -3.05
N GLY A 213 -8.13 1.37 -3.06
CA GLY A 213 -7.91 0.60 -1.85
C GLY A 213 -6.80 1.20 -1.00
N THR A 214 -5.63 1.45 -1.59
CA THR A 214 -4.48 2.02 -0.88
C THR A 214 -4.72 3.47 -0.44
N MET A 215 -5.36 4.29 -1.28
CA MET A 215 -5.69 5.68 -0.94
C MET A 215 -6.61 5.78 0.29
N PHE A 216 -7.55 4.85 0.44
CA PHE A 216 -8.44 4.75 1.60
C PHE A 216 -8.15 3.49 2.43
N SER A 217 -6.88 3.29 2.76
CA SER A 217 -6.40 2.11 3.49
C SER A 217 -7.01 1.98 4.88
N THR A 218 -7.62 0.83 5.15
CA THR A 218 -8.20 0.50 6.46
C THR A 218 -7.11 0.05 7.44
N VAL A 219 -6.34 -0.97 7.06
CA VAL A 219 -5.38 -1.67 7.95
C VAL A 219 -4.01 -1.91 7.29
N ASN A 220 -3.75 -1.25 6.15
CA ASN A 220 -2.50 -1.38 5.40
C ASN A 220 -1.24 -1.12 6.27
N PRO A 221 -0.40 -2.15 6.50
CA PRO A 221 0.80 -2.02 7.33
C PRO A 221 1.90 -1.19 6.68
N PHE A 222 1.89 -1.02 5.34
CA PHE A 222 2.91 -0.27 4.60
C PHE A 222 2.60 1.22 4.46
N ALA A 223 1.37 1.63 4.77
CA ALA A 223 0.93 3.02 4.63
C ALA A 223 0.33 3.54 5.92
N THR A 224 -0.93 3.21 6.20
CA THR A 224 -1.68 3.74 7.34
C THR A 224 -1.00 3.46 8.67
N VAL A 225 -0.58 2.22 8.93
CA VAL A 225 -0.02 1.87 10.25
C VAL A 225 1.31 2.60 10.48
N ILE A 226 2.19 2.65 9.48
CA ILE A 226 3.46 3.38 9.58
C ILE A 226 3.19 4.87 9.79
N ALA A 227 2.28 5.48 9.03
CA ALA A 227 1.94 6.89 9.16
C ALA A 227 1.34 7.22 10.53
N SER A 228 0.43 6.39 11.04
CA SER A 228 -0.18 6.54 12.37
C SER A 228 0.85 6.39 13.48
N ASN A 229 1.74 5.39 13.39
CA ASN A 229 2.84 5.21 14.34
C ASN A 229 3.81 6.39 14.32
N ALA A 230 4.11 6.95 13.15
CA ALA A 230 4.96 8.14 13.01
C ALA A 230 4.29 9.40 13.57
N ALA A 231 2.96 9.49 13.46
CA ALA A 231 2.16 10.58 14.02
C ALA A 231 1.81 10.40 15.51
N GLY A 232 2.15 9.25 16.11
CA GLY A 232 1.82 8.96 17.52
C GLY A 232 0.33 8.76 17.79
N ILE A 233 -0.44 8.34 16.79
CA ILE A 233 -1.89 8.09 16.90
C ILE A 233 -2.22 6.64 16.57
N SER A 234 -3.42 6.19 16.97
CA SER A 234 -3.90 4.86 16.58
C SER A 234 -4.15 4.77 15.08
N PHE A 235 -3.81 3.65 14.44
CA PHE A 235 -4.18 3.40 13.04
C PHE A 235 -5.69 3.28 12.84
N THR A 236 -6.45 3.00 13.90
CA THR A 236 -7.92 2.93 13.87
C THR A 236 -8.57 4.32 13.88
N GLU A 237 -7.80 5.37 14.18
CA GLU A 237 -8.31 6.73 14.22
C GLU A 237 -8.71 7.22 12.81
N GLY A 238 -9.97 7.62 12.64
CA GLY A 238 -10.51 7.98 11.33
C GLY A 238 -10.86 6.78 10.43
N LEU A 239 -10.89 5.55 10.97
CA LEU A 239 -11.28 4.35 10.21
C LEU A 239 -12.67 4.48 9.58
N THR A 240 -13.65 5.02 10.31
CA THR A 240 -15.01 5.26 9.80
C THR A 240 -15.00 6.14 8.55
N PHE A 241 -14.25 7.24 8.57
CA PHE A 241 -14.11 8.13 7.41
C PHE A 241 -13.50 7.38 6.23
N ARG A 242 -12.44 6.60 6.46
CA ARG A 242 -11.78 5.81 5.41
C ARG A 242 -12.70 4.74 4.82
N ILE A 243 -13.49 4.05 5.63
CA ILE A 243 -14.47 3.06 5.13
C ILE A 243 -15.54 3.75 4.27
N ILE A 244 -16.10 4.86 4.73
CA ILE A 244 -17.13 5.60 3.98
C ILE A 244 -16.56 6.09 2.64
N THR A 245 -15.40 6.73 2.67
CA THR A 245 -14.76 7.27 1.46
C THR A 245 -14.27 6.17 0.52
N LEU A 246 -13.80 5.04 1.02
CA LEU A 246 -13.48 3.85 0.23
C LEU A 246 -14.71 3.37 -0.54
N ILE A 247 -15.87 3.24 0.13
CA ILE A 247 -17.12 2.81 -0.50
C ILE A 247 -17.57 3.81 -1.56
N LEU A 248 -17.60 5.10 -1.23
CA LEU A 248 -18.01 6.15 -2.17
C LEU A 248 -17.09 6.21 -3.40
N ALA A 249 -15.78 6.19 -3.18
CA ALA A 249 -14.81 6.20 -4.27
C ALA A 249 -14.89 4.92 -5.13
N SER A 250 -15.14 3.77 -4.51
CA SER A 250 -15.38 2.51 -5.21
C SER A 250 -16.60 2.58 -6.12
N ILE A 251 -17.72 3.15 -5.63
CA ILE A 251 -18.95 3.34 -6.42
C ILE A 251 -18.69 4.29 -7.59
N ILE A 252 -18.05 5.44 -7.35
CA ILE A 252 -17.74 6.42 -8.39
C ILE A 252 -16.85 5.79 -9.47
N THR A 253 -15.83 5.04 -9.06
CA THR A 253 -14.90 4.38 -9.97
C THR A 253 -15.60 3.29 -10.79
N LEU A 254 -16.43 2.45 -10.16
CA LEU A 254 -17.22 1.44 -10.86
C LEU A 254 -18.23 2.06 -11.83
N ALA A 255 -18.88 3.16 -11.46
CA ALA A 255 -19.81 3.88 -12.33
C ALA A 255 -19.10 4.44 -13.57
N TYR A 256 -17.91 5.03 -13.38
CA TYR A 256 -17.08 5.52 -14.49
C TYR A 256 -16.60 4.38 -15.39
N MET A 257 -16.10 3.29 -14.81
CA MET A 257 -15.68 2.10 -15.57
C MET A 257 -16.84 1.48 -16.33
N TYR A 258 -18.04 1.42 -15.75
CA TYR A 258 -19.25 0.94 -16.43
C TYR A 258 -19.55 1.81 -17.65
N TRP A 259 -19.62 3.13 -17.46
CA TRP A 259 -19.85 4.07 -18.54
C TRP A 259 -18.81 3.92 -19.66
N TYR A 260 -17.53 3.86 -19.31
CA TYR A 260 -16.42 3.72 -20.27
C TYR A 260 -16.50 2.40 -21.02
N ALA A 261 -16.65 1.28 -20.30
CA ALA A 261 -16.72 -0.05 -20.90
C ALA A 261 -17.92 -0.18 -21.85
N GLN A 262 -19.09 0.37 -21.49
CA GLN A 262 -20.26 0.39 -22.38
C GLN A 262 -20.05 1.29 -23.61
N LYS A 263 -19.39 2.44 -23.44
CA LYS A 263 -19.04 3.35 -24.53
C LYS A 263 -18.15 2.65 -25.57
N VAL A 264 -17.10 1.96 -25.13
CA VAL A 264 -16.16 1.23 -25.99
C VAL A 264 -16.80 -0.02 -26.59
N LYS A 265 -17.61 -0.76 -25.83
CA LYS A 265 -18.32 -1.95 -26.33
C LYS A 265 -19.31 -1.62 -27.44
N LYS A 266 -19.94 -0.43 -27.41
CA LYS A 266 -20.83 0.06 -28.47
C LYS A 266 -20.07 0.55 -29.71
N ASP A 267 -18.93 1.20 -29.52
CA ASP A 267 -18.10 1.73 -30.58
C ASP A 267 -16.61 1.64 -30.18
N LYS A 268 -15.90 0.67 -30.78
CA LYS A 268 -14.50 0.40 -30.48
C LYS A 268 -13.58 1.59 -30.75
N THR A 269 -13.93 2.46 -31.69
CA THR A 269 -13.15 3.68 -32.02
C THR A 269 -13.09 4.68 -30.86
N LYS A 270 -13.96 4.51 -29.85
CA LYS A 270 -13.97 5.33 -28.63
C LYS A 270 -12.96 4.89 -27.57
N SER A 271 -12.28 3.76 -27.75
CA SER A 271 -11.18 3.39 -26.87
C SER A 271 -10.03 4.37 -27.02
N TYR A 272 -9.43 4.81 -25.91
CA TYR A 272 -8.27 5.72 -25.97
C TYR A 272 -7.02 5.07 -26.58
N VAL A 273 -7.03 3.74 -26.71
CA VAL A 273 -5.94 2.92 -27.27
C VAL A 273 -6.41 2.16 -28.51
N TYR A 274 -7.42 2.69 -29.20
CA TYR A 274 -7.95 2.09 -30.43
C TYR A 274 -6.88 1.87 -31.51
N VAL A 275 -5.93 2.81 -31.65
CA VAL A 275 -4.85 2.72 -32.66
C VAL A 275 -3.95 1.50 -32.44
N ASP A 276 -3.80 1.05 -31.18
CA ASP A 276 -2.95 -0.07 -30.81
C ASP A 276 -3.74 -1.39 -30.67
N GLU A 277 -5.05 -1.39 -30.98
CA GLU A 277 -5.96 -2.51 -30.72
C GLU A 277 -5.45 -3.81 -31.36
N GLU A 278 -5.03 -3.76 -32.63
CA GLU A 278 -4.52 -4.94 -33.35
C GLU A 278 -3.24 -5.51 -32.73
N GLU A 279 -2.29 -4.64 -32.36
CA GLU A 279 -1.04 -5.06 -31.72
C GLU A 279 -1.31 -5.73 -30.38
N ILE A 280 -2.18 -5.11 -29.57
CA ILE A 280 -2.59 -5.62 -28.26
C ILE A 280 -3.28 -6.97 -28.40
N HIS A 281 -4.24 -7.10 -29.34
CA HIS A 281 -4.93 -8.36 -29.58
C HIS A 281 -3.96 -9.44 -30.03
N ARG A 282 -3.03 -9.15 -30.95
CA ARG A 282 -2.01 -10.11 -31.35
C ARG A 282 -1.14 -10.54 -30.19
N ARG A 283 -0.73 -9.61 -29.32
CA ARG A 283 0.15 -9.89 -28.17
C ARG A 283 -0.52 -10.76 -27.10
N PHE A 284 -1.79 -10.52 -26.79
CA PHE A 284 -2.47 -11.19 -25.68
C PHE A 284 -3.39 -12.33 -26.11
N LEU A 285 -3.84 -12.36 -27.36
CA LEU A 285 -4.71 -13.42 -27.89
C LEU A 285 -4.03 -14.32 -28.93
N GLY A 286 -2.91 -13.89 -29.52
CA GLY A 286 -2.26 -14.62 -30.63
C GLY A 286 -1.80 -16.04 -30.26
N GLU A 287 -1.39 -16.25 -29.02
CA GLU A 287 -1.00 -17.57 -28.46
C GLU A 287 -2.00 -18.06 -27.40
N TYR A 288 -3.15 -17.39 -27.25
CA TYR A 288 -4.12 -17.76 -26.23
C TYR A 288 -4.93 -18.97 -26.69
N ASP A 289 -4.64 -20.14 -26.09
CA ASP A 289 -5.45 -21.33 -26.26
C ASP A 289 -6.43 -21.50 -25.08
N SER A 290 -7.72 -21.33 -25.37
CA SER A 290 -8.80 -21.51 -24.39
C SER A 290 -8.93 -22.94 -23.86
N ASN A 291 -8.34 -23.92 -24.54
CA ASN A 291 -8.33 -25.33 -24.12
C ASN A 291 -7.15 -25.68 -23.20
N THR A 292 -6.15 -24.81 -23.06
CA THR A 292 -5.08 -24.98 -22.07
C THR A 292 -5.48 -24.50 -20.67
N GLU A 293 -6.72 -24.02 -20.51
CA GLU A 293 -7.26 -23.57 -19.23
C GLU A 293 -7.18 -24.70 -18.19
N LYS A 294 -6.31 -24.48 -17.20
CA LYS A 294 -6.12 -25.42 -16.11
C LYS A 294 -7.42 -25.55 -15.29
N GLU A 295 -7.87 -26.78 -15.06
CA GLU A 295 -9.12 -27.01 -14.32
C GLU A 295 -9.13 -26.42 -12.91
N PHE A 296 -10.27 -25.91 -12.44
CA PHE A 296 -10.40 -25.39 -11.07
C PHE A 296 -10.62 -26.51 -10.05
N THR A 297 -9.58 -27.34 -9.88
CA THR A 297 -9.56 -28.50 -8.99
C THR A 297 -9.70 -28.10 -7.52
N TRP A 298 -10.10 -29.04 -6.67
CA TRP A 298 -10.23 -28.80 -5.23
C TRP A 298 -8.90 -28.37 -4.59
N ARG A 299 -7.76 -28.88 -5.06
CA ARG A 299 -6.42 -28.48 -4.58
C ARG A 299 -6.16 -27.00 -4.88
N ARG A 300 -6.47 -26.53 -6.08
CA ARG A 300 -6.33 -25.11 -6.46
C ARG A 300 -7.28 -24.22 -5.68
N LYS A 301 -8.52 -24.66 -5.44
CA LYS A 301 -9.47 -23.98 -4.55
C LYS A 301 -8.92 -23.84 -3.14
N LEU A 302 -8.36 -24.92 -2.59
CA LEU A 302 -7.75 -24.92 -1.26
C LEU A 302 -6.53 -23.98 -1.21
N CYS A 303 -5.67 -23.97 -2.23
CA CYS A 303 -4.55 -23.03 -2.29
C CYS A 303 -5.02 -21.58 -2.26
N LEU A 304 -6.02 -21.22 -3.06
CA LEU A 304 -6.59 -19.86 -3.05
C LEU A 304 -7.28 -19.54 -1.73
N LEU A 305 -7.96 -20.51 -1.10
CA LEU A 305 -8.59 -20.33 0.20
C LEU A 305 -7.55 -20.08 1.30
N ILE A 306 -6.49 -20.89 1.37
CA ILE A 306 -5.40 -20.70 2.33
C ILE A 306 -4.74 -19.34 2.14
N PHE A 307 -4.47 -18.96 0.88
CA PHE A 307 -3.96 -17.63 0.56
C PHE A 307 -4.91 -16.52 1.02
N ALA A 308 -6.21 -16.65 0.75
CA ALA A 308 -7.21 -15.69 1.17
C ALA A 308 -7.33 -15.60 2.71
N LEU A 309 -7.21 -16.72 3.42
CA LEU A 309 -7.25 -16.78 4.89
C LEU A 309 -6.01 -16.15 5.54
N ALA A 310 -4.88 -16.08 4.84
CA ALA A 310 -3.70 -15.38 5.34
C ALA A 310 -3.98 -13.90 5.63
N PHE A 311 -4.91 -13.25 4.90
CA PHE A 311 -5.22 -11.84 5.11
C PHE A 311 -6.01 -11.57 6.39
N PRO A 312 -7.15 -12.24 6.70
CA PRO A 312 -7.79 -12.12 8.00
C PRO A 312 -6.86 -12.44 9.17
N VAL A 313 -5.97 -13.43 9.02
CA VAL A 313 -4.97 -13.78 10.04
C VAL A 313 -3.97 -12.64 10.23
N LEU A 314 -3.49 -12.02 9.15
CA LEU A 314 -2.61 -10.85 9.21
C LEU A 314 -3.31 -9.67 9.88
N ILE A 315 -4.56 -9.38 9.53
CA ILE A 315 -5.35 -8.30 10.15
C ILE A 315 -5.51 -8.54 11.65
N TRP A 316 -5.79 -9.79 12.04
CA TRP A 316 -5.90 -10.17 13.44
C TRP A 316 -4.56 -10.05 14.19
N GLY A 317 -3.45 -10.51 13.59
CA GLY A 317 -2.10 -10.37 14.14
C GLY A 317 -1.73 -8.91 14.42
N VAL A 318 -1.90 -8.05 13.42
CA VAL A 318 -1.60 -6.62 13.54
C VAL A 318 -2.53 -5.92 14.53
N SER A 319 -3.82 -6.29 14.56
CA SER A 319 -4.82 -5.61 15.39
C SER A 319 -4.83 -6.04 16.86
N LEU A 320 -4.55 -7.31 17.16
CA LEU A 320 -4.71 -7.89 18.50
C LEU A 320 -3.51 -8.71 18.95
N GLY A 321 -2.79 -9.32 18.00
CA GLY A 321 -1.67 -10.21 18.31
C GLY A 321 -0.37 -9.48 18.68
N GLY A 322 -0.19 -8.24 18.22
CA GLY A 322 1.05 -7.49 18.42
C GLY A 322 2.24 -7.99 17.60
N TRP A 323 1.97 -8.74 16.52
CA TRP A 323 2.93 -9.30 15.56
C TRP A 323 2.44 -9.14 14.13
#